data_AF-A0A814SST7-F1
#
_entry.id   AF-A0A814SST7-F1
#
_cell.length_a   1.000
_cell.length_b   1.000
_cell.length_c   1.000
_cell.angle_alpha   90.00
_cell.angle_beta   90.00
_cell.angle_gamma   90.00
#
_symmetry.space_group_name_H-M   'P 1'
#
loop_
_entity.id
_entity.type
_entity.pdbx_description
1 polymer ?
#
loop_
_entity_poly.entity_id
_entity_poly.type
_entity_poly.pdbx_seq_one_letter_code
_entity_poly.pdbx_strand_id
1 'polypeptide(L)'
;MIIAAVITVPLVLHFTQHSKQMTLSNQTATQQNTSNILSEIHGVLENAENNTGTSMVNNSIITTAGMANATTKTTTNVANTSATTVMTNATTKTTVGVGNTTTISTVIPQNSTAAIPTTIVTSSMIKTQYSSALTINSQIYCREGPCSIPNTYFQAIQLNVSMSGNYTFVSNSSMDTYGFLYYNTFDPNNSTANQITYDDDDGGAHQFKFTAYLQTLTRYILVATTYHSNTIGPFTIIATGVAPVSLSSINVSSSSSFVFSQYSSALNSSSATYCRTGNCSSSEYYYYSVILINFNTSGNYTIISQSNMDTYGYIYSNSFNASVLSQNMISYDDDDHIDNNNQFIFNLFIDTIAKYILVATTYASDTVGAFSIISYGPGPVQFIIQQ
;
A
#
# COMPACT_ATOMS: atom_id res chain seq x y z
N MET A 1 32.69 -63.38 19.45
CA MET A 1 33.66 -62.51 20.14
C MET A 1 34.58 -61.93 19.09
N ILE A 2 34.20 -60.77 18.54
CA ILE A 2 34.96 -60.01 17.54
C ILE A 2 34.94 -58.57 18.05
N ILE A 3 36.13 -58.03 18.31
CA ILE A 3 36.37 -56.70 18.87
C ILE A 3 36.45 -55.72 17.69
N ALA A 4 35.54 -54.75 17.65
CA ALA A 4 35.61 -53.62 16.73
C ALA A 4 36.39 -52.47 17.40
N ALA A 5 37.54 -52.12 16.81
CA ALA A 5 38.34 -50.98 17.23
C ALA A 5 37.82 -49.71 16.55
N VAL A 6 37.49 -48.71 17.37
CA VAL A 6 37.13 -47.35 16.95
C VAL A 6 38.42 -46.55 16.81
N ILE A 7 38.70 -46.06 15.60
CA ILE A 7 39.80 -45.11 15.33
C ILE A 7 39.18 -43.73 15.18
N THR A 8 39.50 -42.83 16.10
CA THR A 8 39.19 -41.40 16.03
C THR A 8 40.38 -40.66 15.40
N VAL A 9 40.11 -39.86 14.37
CA VAL A 9 41.07 -38.91 13.78
C VAL A 9 40.61 -37.49 14.15
N PRO A 10 41.46 -36.63 14.72
CA PRO A 10 41.09 -35.26 15.02
C PRO A 10 41.17 -34.39 13.75
N LEU A 11 40.09 -33.66 13.47
CA LEU A 11 40.00 -32.65 12.42
C LEU A 11 40.64 -31.35 12.94
N VAL A 12 41.78 -30.96 12.35
CA VAL A 12 42.44 -29.68 12.61
C VAL A 12 41.93 -28.66 11.59
N LEU A 13 41.08 -27.72 12.04
CA LEU A 13 40.66 -26.57 11.24
C LEU A 13 41.73 -25.46 11.33
N HIS A 14 42.38 -25.18 10.20
CA HIS A 14 43.20 -23.99 9.99
C HIS A 14 42.29 -22.81 9.57
N PHE A 15 42.21 -21.78 10.41
CA PHE A 15 41.65 -20.48 10.04
C PHE A 15 42.79 -19.56 9.62
N THR A 16 42.82 -19.14 8.36
CA THR A 16 43.72 -18.08 7.88
C THR A 16 42.94 -16.76 7.83
N GLN A 17 43.25 -15.87 8.78
CA GLN A 17 42.92 -14.44 8.68
C GLN A 17 43.76 -13.82 7.56
N HIS A 18 43.12 -13.11 6.63
CA HIS A 18 43.80 -12.04 5.90
C HIS A 18 43.04 -10.73 6.10
N SER A 19 43.75 -9.79 6.72
CA SER A 19 43.40 -8.38 6.84
C SER A 19 44.20 -7.55 5.84
N LYS A 20 43.63 -6.41 5.46
CA LYS A 20 44.22 -5.20 4.85
C LYS A 20 44.87 -5.34 3.46
N GLN A 21 44.32 -4.60 2.49
CA GLN A 21 44.77 -3.24 2.22
C GLN A 21 43.81 -2.49 1.27
N MET A 22 43.31 -1.36 1.78
CA MET A 22 42.75 -0.25 1.01
C MET A 22 43.92 0.50 0.38
N THR A 23 43.90 0.77 -0.93
CA THR A 23 44.68 1.85 -1.53
C THR A 23 43.85 2.54 -2.59
N LEU A 24 43.77 3.85 -2.41
CA LEU A 24 43.14 4.88 -3.22
C LEU A 24 43.85 5.00 -4.58
N SER A 25 43.10 5.02 -5.69
CA SER A 25 43.49 5.86 -6.84
C SER A 25 42.25 6.50 -7.45
N ASN A 26 42.28 7.83 -7.43
CA ASN A 26 41.26 8.73 -7.94
C ASN A 26 41.66 9.17 -9.36
N GLN A 27 40.65 9.56 -10.15
CA GLN A 27 40.70 10.43 -11.33
C GLN A 27 41.36 9.90 -12.61
N THR A 28 40.53 9.50 -13.58
CA THR A 28 40.37 10.19 -14.89
C THR A 28 39.30 9.50 -15.74
N ALA A 29 38.12 10.12 -15.91
CA ALA A 29 37.24 9.99 -17.09
C ALA A 29 35.94 10.78 -16.89
N THR A 30 36.02 12.11 -16.96
CA THR A 30 34.84 12.97 -17.14
C THR A 30 35.22 14.08 -18.11
N GLN A 31 35.33 13.73 -19.38
CA GLN A 31 35.34 14.63 -20.53
C GLN A 31 35.40 13.78 -21.80
N GLN A 32 34.25 13.30 -22.28
CA GLN A 32 33.95 12.98 -23.69
C GLN A 32 32.57 12.31 -23.77
N ASN A 33 31.50 13.11 -23.71
CA ASN A 33 30.26 12.86 -24.47
C ASN A 33 29.24 13.98 -24.21
N THR A 34 29.56 15.17 -24.72
CA THR A 34 28.57 16.21 -25.03
C THR A 34 28.83 16.69 -26.45
N SER A 35 28.61 15.77 -27.39
CA SER A 35 28.54 16.03 -28.83
C SER A 35 27.81 14.84 -29.44
N ASN A 36 26.48 14.92 -29.53
CA ASN A 36 25.61 14.26 -30.53
C ASN A 36 24.13 14.15 -30.11
N ILE A 37 23.52 15.24 -29.63
CA ILE A 37 22.05 15.40 -29.70
C ILE A 37 21.76 16.86 -30.06
N LEU A 38 22.03 17.19 -31.33
CA LEU A 38 21.61 18.45 -31.96
C LEU A 38 21.39 18.24 -33.47
N SER A 39 20.66 17.18 -33.83
CA SER A 39 20.07 17.05 -35.17
C SER A 39 18.82 16.17 -35.13
N GLU A 40 17.72 16.70 -34.60
CA GLU A 40 16.36 16.38 -35.02
C GLU A 40 15.40 17.15 -34.12
N ILE A 41 15.00 18.33 -34.60
CA ILE A 41 13.71 18.99 -34.47
C ILE A 41 13.90 20.33 -35.19
N HIS A 42 13.68 20.30 -36.50
CA HIS A 42 13.39 21.47 -37.32
C HIS A 42 12.23 21.07 -38.22
N GLY A 43 11.06 21.64 -37.94
CA GLY A 43 9.89 21.43 -38.75
C GLY A 43 8.62 21.93 -38.07
N VAL A 44 8.26 23.17 -38.41
CA VAL A 44 6.90 23.74 -38.34
C VAL A 44 6.54 24.50 -37.05
N LEU A 45 6.87 25.81 -37.02
CA LEU A 45 5.90 26.93 -36.90
C LEU A 45 6.63 28.26 -36.64
N GLU A 46 7.00 28.95 -37.72
CA GLU A 46 7.15 30.41 -37.71
C GLU A 46 6.00 30.98 -38.54
N ASN A 47 5.10 31.73 -37.90
CA ASN A 47 4.60 32.97 -38.47
C ASN A 47 3.77 33.77 -37.45
N ALA A 48 4.15 35.04 -37.33
CA ALA A 48 3.40 36.20 -36.87
C ALA A 48 3.27 36.45 -35.36
N GLU A 49 4.28 37.09 -34.79
CA GLU A 49 4.02 38.20 -33.86
C GLU A 49 4.79 39.44 -34.33
N ASN A 50 4.06 40.38 -34.91
CA ASN A 50 4.46 41.78 -34.97
C ASN A 50 3.20 42.65 -34.92
N ASN A 51 3.31 43.69 -34.09
CA ASN A 51 2.52 44.91 -34.03
C ASN A 51 1.27 45.00 -33.12
N THR A 52 1.52 45.67 -31.98
CA THR A 52 0.94 46.96 -31.54
C THR A 52 -0.58 47.10 -31.37
N GLY A 53 -0.97 47.68 -30.22
CA GLY A 53 -2.06 48.66 -30.23
C GLY A 53 -2.97 48.63 -29.01
N THR A 54 -2.82 49.64 -28.17
CA THR A 54 -3.76 50.08 -27.13
C THR A 54 -5.12 50.51 -27.69
N SER A 55 -6.15 50.45 -26.82
CA SER A 55 -7.31 51.35 -26.72
C SER A 55 -8.71 50.83 -27.13
N MET A 56 -9.57 50.81 -26.10
CA MET A 56 -10.97 51.26 -26.01
C MET A 56 -12.06 50.81 -27.01
N VAL A 57 -13.10 50.19 -26.41
CA VAL A 57 -14.55 50.51 -26.52
C VAL A 57 -15.17 50.57 -27.93
N ASN A 58 -15.96 49.56 -28.31
CA ASN A 58 -17.44 49.62 -28.50
C ASN A 58 -18.01 48.44 -29.34
N ASN A 59 -19.04 47.82 -28.77
CA ASN A 59 -20.33 47.40 -29.36
C ASN A 59 -20.46 47.01 -30.87
N SER A 60 -20.84 45.76 -31.14
CA SER A 60 -21.91 45.34 -32.09
C SER A 60 -22.13 43.81 -31.94
N ILE A 61 -23.14 43.31 -31.22
CA ILE A 61 -24.51 42.96 -31.68
C ILE A 61 -24.59 42.47 -33.14
N ILE A 62 -24.68 41.15 -33.33
CA ILE A 62 -25.55 40.52 -34.33
C ILE A 62 -26.53 39.61 -33.59
N THR A 63 -27.80 39.88 -33.85
CA THR A 63 -29.01 39.23 -33.37
C THR A 63 -29.31 37.93 -34.10
N THR A 64 -29.86 36.93 -33.38
CA THR A 64 -31.00 36.15 -33.89
C THR A 64 -31.97 35.89 -32.73
N ALA A 65 -33.22 36.30 -32.95
CA ALA A 65 -34.40 36.16 -32.09
C ALA A 65 -34.76 34.69 -31.83
N GLY A 66 -35.57 34.28 -30.85
CA GLY A 66 -36.39 34.90 -29.80
C GLY A 66 -36.66 33.80 -28.75
N MET A 67 -37.38 33.94 -27.65
CA MET A 67 -38.38 34.90 -27.19
C MET A 67 -38.29 34.98 -25.65
N ALA A 68 -38.42 36.21 -25.13
CA ALA A 68 -39.20 36.68 -23.97
C ALA A 68 -39.46 35.71 -22.79
N ASN A 69 -39.49 36.08 -21.50
CA ASN A 69 -39.52 37.29 -20.67
C ASN A 69 -39.54 36.71 -19.23
N ALA A 70 -39.16 37.30 -18.10
CA ALA A 70 -38.82 38.65 -17.73
C ALA A 70 -37.96 38.57 -16.46
N THR A 71 -37.11 39.57 -16.33
CA THR A 71 -36.18 39.86 -15.24
C THR A 71 -36.91 40.45 -14.03
N THR A 72 -36.50 40.08 -12.81
CA THR A 72 -36.37 41.05 -11.72
C THR A 72 -35.17 40.69 -10.85
N LYS A 73 -34.15 41.56 -10.91
CA LYS A 73 -32.96 41.56 -10.05
C LYS A 73 -33.25 42.51 -8.90
N THR A 74 -33.30 42.00 -7.68
CA THR A 74 -33.41 42.81 -6.46
C THR A 74 -32.10 42.70 -5.68
N THR A 75 -31.39 43.82 -5.59
CA THR A 75 -30.31 44.08 -4.62
C THR A 75 -30.92 44.22 -3.23
N THR A 76 -30.41 43.47 -2.24
CA THR A 76 -30.73 43.70 -0.83
C THR A 76 -29.45 43.75 0.00
N ASN A 77 -29.31 44.86 0.73
CA ASN A 77 -28.28 45.13 1.73
C ASN A 77 -28.38 44.13 2.89
N VAL A 78 -27.22 43.65 3.36
CA VAL A 78 -27.09 42.94 4.63
C VAL A 78 -27.12 43.98 5.75
N ALA A 79 -28.22 44.01 6.51
CA ALA A 79 -28.31 44.69 7.79
C ALA A 79 -28.81 43.70 8.85
N ASN A 80 -28.09 43.69 9.97
CA ASN A 80 -28.36 42.96 11.19
C ASN A 80 -29.75 43.33 11.76
N THR A 81 -30.64 42.35 11.96
CA THR A 81 -31.79 42.50 12.87
C THR A 81 -32.18 41.16 13.48
N SER A 82 -32.26 41.17 14.80
CA SER A 82 -32.62 40.09 15.70
C SER A 82 -34.00 39.49 15.39
N ALA A 83 -34.05 38.16 15.24
CA ALA A 83 -35.31 37.43 15.11
C ALA A 83 -36.05 37.44 16.45
N THR A 84 -37.20 38.14 16.48
CA THR A 84 -38.20 38.01 17.54
C THR A 84 -39.22 36.98 17.09
N THR A 85 -39.21 35.79 17.70
CA THR A 85 -40.18 34.73 17.41
C THR A 85 -41.53 35.12 17.99
N VAL A 86 -42.49 35.47 17.13
CA VAL A 86 -43.91 35.60 17.48
C VAL A 86 -44.54 34.22 17.40
N MET A 87 -44.87 33.62 18.55
CA MET A 87 -45.72 32.42 18.60
C MET A 87 -47.18 32.83 18.45
N THR A 88 -47.80 32.51 17.31
CA THR A 88 -49.25 32.58 17.13
C THR A 88 -49.88 31.28 17.64
N ASN A 89 -50.69 31.37 18.70
CA ASN A 89 -51.48 30.24 19.21
C ASN A 89 -52.62 29.90 18.23
N ALA A 90 -52.55 28.75 17.57
CA ALA A 90 -53.67 28.17 16.85
C ALA A 90 -54.66 27.56 17.86
N THR A 91 -55.91 28.06 17.85
CA THR A 91 -57.00 27.49 18.67
C THR A 91 -57.84 26.57 17.77
N THR A 92 -57.72 25.26 17.96
CA THR A 92 -58.59 24.27 17.30
C THR A 92 -59.89 24.15 18.09
N LYS A 93 -61.00 24.59 17.48
CA LYS A 93 -62.34 24.49 18.06
C LYS A 93 -63.04 23.26 17.49
N THR A 94 -63.06 22.17 18.25
CA THR A 94 -63.85 20.97 17.92
C THR A 94 -65.21 21.07 18.63
N THR A 95 -66.30 21.05 17.86
CA THR A 95 -67.66 21.02 18.40
C THR A 95 -68.18 19.58 18.31
N VAL A 96 -68.46 18.96 19.46
CA VAL A 96 -69.25 17.72 19.54
C VAL A 96 -70.30 17.92 20.63
N GLY A 97 -71.56 17.65 20.29
CA GLY A 97 -72.72 17.97 21.10
C GLY A 97 -73.15 16.87 22.07
N VAL A 98 -73.89 17.34 23.08
CA VAL A 98 -74.92 16.67 23.91
C VAL A 98 -74.45 15.67 24.97
N GLY A 99 -74.66 16.05 26.24
CA GLY A 99 -74.83 15.12 27.37
C GLY A 99 -74.12 15.56 28.66
N ASN A 100 -74.90 16.08 29.62
CA ASN A 100 -74.57 16.43 31.02
C ASN A 100 -73.13 16.15 31.51
N THR A 101 -72.42 17.20 31.92
CA THR A 101 -71.25 17.04 32.80
C THR A 101 -71.08 18.23 33.74
N THR A 102 -70.94 17.87 35.00
CA THR A 102 -70.75 18.71 36.19
C THR A 102 -69.57 19.67 36.04
N THR A 103 -69.80 20.95 36.32
CA THR A 103 -68.74 21.97 36.35
C THR A 103 -67.90 21.79 37.61
N ILE A 104 -66.68 21.25 37.47
CA ILE A 104 -65.64 21.35 38.50
C ILE A 104 -64.71 22.48 38.07
N SER A 105 -64.77 23.61 38.78
CA SER A 105 -63.79 24.69 38.64
C SER A 105 -62.52 24.31 39.41
N THR A 106 -61.55 23.70 38.72
CA THR A 106 -60.17 23.65 39.18
C THR A 106 -59.47 24.95 38.81
N VAL A 107 -59.17 25.75 39.84
CA VAL A 107 -58.25 26.88 39.73
C VAL A 107 -56.86 26.33 39.47
N ILE A 108 -56.37 26.46 38.23
CA ILE A 108 -54.95 26.25 37.93
C ILE A 108 -54.23 27.55 38.26
N PRO A 109 -53.29 27.57 39.24
CA PRO A 109 -52.45 28.73 39.45
C PRO A 109 -51.55 28.94 38.24
N GLN A 110 -51.82 29.99 37.46
CA GLN A 110 -50.81 30.62 36.61
C GLN A 110 -49.75 31.25 37.52
N ASN A 111 -48.60 30.59 37.68
CA ASN A 111 -47.26 31.18 37.49
C ASN A 111 -46.18 30.18 37.96
N SER A 112 -45.60 29.42 37.03
CA SER A 112 -44.19 29.03 37.15
C SER A 112 -43.64 28.70 35.77
N THR A 113 -43.11 29.71 35.09
CA THR A 113 -42.06 29.49 34.09
C THR A 113 -40.78 29.07 34.83
N ALA A 114 -40.79 27.87 35.40
CA ALA A 114 -39.56 27.21 35.78
C ALA A 114 -38.93 26.76 34.46
N ALA A 115 -37.89 27.48 34.03
CA ALA A 115 -37.04 27.04 32.94
C ALA A 115 -36.59 25.62 33.26
N ILE A 116 -37.03 24.64 32.46
CA ILE A 116 -36.48 23.29 32.51
C ILE A 116 -35.00 23.46 32.20
N PRO A 117 -34.08 23.16 33.14
CA PRO A 117 -32.67 23.24 32.84
C PRO A 117 -32.41 22.21 31.76
N THR A 118 -32.21 22.70 30.54
CA THR A 118 -31.78 21.86 29.43
C THR A 118 -30.32 21.59 29.71
N THR A 119 -30.06 20.51 30.44
CA THR A 119 -28.69 20.03 30.67
C THR A 119 -28.17 19.60 29.32
N ILE A 120 -27.47 20.50 28.62
CA ILE A 120 -26.66 20.14 27.47
C ILE A 120 -25.54 19.28 28.04
N VAL A 121 -25.75 17.97 28.04
CA VAL A 121 -24.68 17.02 28.35
C VAL A 121 -23.73 17.09 27.16
N THR A 122 -22.73 17.96 27.26
CA THR A 122 -21.58 17.89 26.37
C THR A 122 -20.88 16.57 26.69
N SER A 123 -21.14 15.54 25.88
CA SER A 123 -20.42 14.27 25.95
C SER A 123 -18.94 14.58 25.71
N SER A 124 -18.17 14.67 26.79
CA SER A 124 -16.73 14.83 26.70
C SER A 124 -16.17 13.54 26.13
N MET A 125 -15.52 13.63 24.97
CA MET A 125 -14.80 12.47 24.45
C MET A 125 -13.70 12.05 25.43
N ILE A 126 -13.58 10.74 25.64
CA ILE A 126 -12.61 10.15 26.53
C ILE A 126 -11.36 9.82 25.74
N LYS A 127 -10.20 10.14 26.31
CA LYS A 127 -8.89 9.82 25.74
C LYS A 127 -8.31 8.58 26.41
N THR A 128 -7.75 7.68 25.61
CA THR A 128 -6.93 6.56 26.07
C THR A 128 -5.60 6.58 25.33
N GLN A 129 -4.52 6.23 26.03
CA GLN A 129 -3.18 6.23 25.49
C GLN A 129 -2.58 4.83 25.51
N TYR A 130 -1.86 4.48 24.46
CA TYR A 130 -1.02 3.29 24.36
C TYR A 130 0.36 3.72 23.89
N SER A 131 1.42 3.23 24.53
CA SER A 131 2.80 3.56 24.14
C SER A 131 3.63 2.29 24.00
N SER A 132 4.47 2.24 22.98
CA SER A 132 5.37 1.12 22.72
C SER A 132 6.55 1.57 21.84
N ALA A 133 7.28 0.62 21.27
CA ALA A 133 8.35 0.88 20.33
C ALA A 133 8.42 -0.19 19.25
N LEU A 134 8.66 0.23 18.01
CA LEU A 134 9.16 -0.65 16.96
C LEU A 134 10.64 -0.90 17.23
N THR A 135 11.07 -2.15 17.16
CA THR A 135 12.45 -2.58 17.40
C THR A 135 12.85 -3.62 16.36
N ILE A 136 14.13 -4.00 16.32
CA ILE A 136 14.61 -5.10 15.46
C ILE A 136 13.92 -6.45 15.74
N ASN A 137 13.29 -6.61 16.91
CA ASN A 137 12.55 -7.81 17.28
C ASN A 137 11.05 -7.70 17.01
N SER A 138 10.58 -6.55 16.52
CA SER A 138 9.19 -6.37 16.10
C SER A 138 8.91 -7.24 14.87
N GLN A 139 7.65 -7.63 14.71
CA GLN A 139 7.23 -8.39 13.53
C GLN A 139 7.41 -7.54 12.27
N ILE A 140 7.70 -8.20 11.15
CA ILE A 140 7.91 -7.55 9.86
C ILE A 140 6.85 -8.01 8.86
N TYR A 141 6.46 -7.13 7.96
CA TYR A 141 5.52 -7.44 6.89
C TYR A 141 5.75 -6.58 5.66
N CYS A 142 4.99 -6.87 4.62
CA CYS A 142 4.90 -6.09 3.41
C CYS A 142 3.65 -5.20 3.47
N ARG A 143 3.86 -3.88 3.55
CA ARG A 143 2.76 -2.92 3.74
C ARG A 143 1.82 -2.85 2.53
N GLU A 144 2.36 -2.84 1.32
CA GLU A 144 1.60 -2.58 0.08
C GLU A 144 1.23 -3.88 -0.66
N GLY A 145 0.89 -4.93 0.09
CA GLY A 145 0.60 -6.25 -0.47
C GLY A 145 1.83 -7.17 -0.48
N PRO A 146 1.86 -8.22 -1.31
CA PRO A 146 2.99 -9.16 -1.34
C PRO A 146 4.27 -8.45 -1.78
N CYS A 147 5.36 -8.66 -1.05
CA CYS A 147 6.68 -8.13 -1.39
C CYS A 147 7.77 -9.18 -1.15
N SER A 148 8.87 -9.01 -1.88
CA SER A 148 10.06 -9.87 -1.85
C SER A 148 10.65 -10.06 -0.46
N ILE A 149 10.81 -8.96 0.27
CA ILE A 149 11.48 -8.96 1.57
C ILE A 149 10.63 -8.06 2.47
N PRO A 150 9.93 -8.62 3.47
CA PRO A 150 9.24 -7.80 4.44
C PRO A 150 10.27 -6.94 5.15
N ASN A 151 10.17 -5.64 4.95
CA ASN A 151 11.14 -4.66 5.43
C ASN A 151 10.50 -3.62 6.35
N THR A 152 9.22 -3.81 6.70
CA THR A 152 8.48 -2.84 7.50
C THR A 152 8.16 -3.46 8.85
N TYR A 153 8.73 -2.90 9.92
CA TYR A 153 8.42 -3.31 11.29
C TYR A 153 7.02 -2.84 11.68
N PHE A 154 6.27 -3.67 12.37
CA PHE A 154 4.92 -3.31 12.82
C PHE A 154 4.63 -3.85 14.21
N GLN A 155 3.59 -3.26 14.82
CA GLN A 155 2.94 -3.80 15.99
C GLN A 155 1.44 -3.88 15.78
N ALA A 156 0.87 -5.08 15.97
CA ALA A 156 -0.56 -5.29 15.98
C ALA A 156 -1.12 -5.09 17.39
N ILE A 157 -2.18 -4.28 17.48
CA ILE A 157 -2.81 -3.86 18.72
C ILE A 157 -4.29 -4.18 18.60
N GLN A 158 -4.77 -5.10 19.42
CA GLN A 158 -6.20 -5.38 19.51
C GLN A 158 -6.92 -4.22 20.20
N LEU A 159 -8.04 -3.82 19.62
CA LEU A 159 -8.96 -2.83 20.18
C LEU A 159 -10.22 -3.53 20.70
N ASN A 160 -10.64 -3.20 21.92
CA ASN A 160 -11.98 -3.51 22.41
C ASN A 160 -12.65 -2.22 22.92
N VAL A 161 -13.86 -1.94 22.45
CA VAL A 161 -14.67 -0.80 22.90
C VAL A 161 -15.88 -1.28 23.71
N SER A 162 -16.21 -0.56 24.78
CA SER A 162 -17.38 -0.85 25.62
C SER A 162 -18.66 -0.14 25.16
N MET A 163 -18.54 0.80 24.21
CA MET A 163 -19.65 1.54 23.62
C MET A 163 -19.42 1.70 22.12
N SER A 164 -20.47 1.49 21.32
CA SER A 164 -20.39 1.71 19.88
C SER A 164 -20.38 3.21 19.58
N GLY A 165 -19.57 3.66 18.63
CA GLY A 165 -19.48 5.08 18.30
C GLY A 165 -18.26 5.41 17.45
N ASN A 166 -18.06 6.70 17.21
CA ASN A 166 -16.88 7.19 16.49
C ASN A 166 -15.68 7.30 17.43
N TYR A 167 -14.56 6.73 16.98
CA TYR A 167 -13.27 6.77 17.65
C TYR A 167 -12.23 7.31 16.69
N THR A 168 -11.42 8.26 17.17
CA THR A 168 -10.29 8.82 16.45
C THR A 168 -9.00 8.30 17.05
N PHE A 169 -8.10 7.82 16.21
CA PHE A 169 -6.77 7.36 16.59
C PHE A 169 -5.75 8.30 15.98
N VAL A 170 -4.77 8.73 16.77
CA VAL A 170 -3.67 9.60 16.34
C VAL A 170 -2.37 9.05 16.89
N SER A 171 -1.32 8.94 16.08
CA SER A 171 0.02 8.63 16.58
C SER A 171 0.77 9.87 17.06
N ASN A 172 1.79 9.64 17.86
CA ASN A 172 2.77 10.63 18.23
C ASN A 172 4.12 9.94 18.38
N SER A 173 5.07 10.32 17.52
CA SER A 173 6.41 9.79 17.43
C SER A 173 7.34 10.81 16.77
N SER A 174 8.64 10.59 16.86
CA SER A 174 9.63 11.23 16.00
C SER A 174 9.77 10.53 14.64
N MET A 175 9.18 9.33 14.48
CA MET A 175 9.14 8.60 13.23
C MET A 175 7.99 9.11 12.36
N ASP A 176 8.15 8.95 11.04
CA ASP A 176 7.04 9.00 10.09
C ASP A 176 6.19 7.73 10.25
N THR A 177 5.03 7.85 10.89
CA THR A 177 4.20 6.72 11.30
C THR A 177 3.04 6.49 10.34
N TYR A 178 2.76 5.22 10.07
CA TYR A 178 1.66 4.80 9.22
C TYR A 178 0.76 3.86 10.03
N GLY A 179 -0.53 4.18 10.12
CA GLY A 179 -1.53 3.41 10.84
C GLY A 179 -2.54 2.74 9.92
N PHE A 180 -2.91 1.50 10.23
CA PHE A 180 -3.96 0.75 9.54
C PHE A 180 -4.95 0.21 10.57
N LEU A 181 -6.23 0.17 10.21
CA LEU A 181 -7.29 -0.42 11.02
C LEU A 181 -7.94 -1.58 10.27
N TYR A 182 -8.05 -2.72 10.94
CA TYR A 182 -8.60 -3.97 10.39
C TYR A 182 -9.83 -4.44 11.16
N TYR A 183 -10.75 -5.05 10.42
CA TYR A 183 -11.87 -5.79 10.97
C TYR A 183 -11.45 -7.21 11.35
N ASN A 184 -11.65 -7.60 12.62
CA ASN A 184 -11.45 -8.95 13.15
C ASN A 184 -10.02 -9.50 13.13
N THR A 185 -9.41 -9.67 11.95
CA THR A 185 -8.08 -10.26 11.75
C THR A 185 -7.19 -9.37 10.87
N PHE A 186 -5.89 -9.43 11.14
CA PHE A 186 -4.84 -8.87 10.31
C PHE A 186 -3.90 -10.02 9.95
N ASP A 187 -3.63 -10.19 8.66
CA ASP A 187 -2.67 -11.15 8.15
C ASP A 187 -1.49 -10.40 7.52
N PRO A 188 -0.28 -10.47 8.10
CA PRO A 188 0.92 -9.87 7.52
C PRO A 188 1.21 -10.30 6.07
N ASN A 189 0.70 -11.46 5.65
CA ASN A 189 0.91 -12.02 4.31
C ASN A 189 -0.17 -11.57 3.31
N ASN A 190 -1.25 -10.99 3.82
CA ASN A 190 -2.33 -10.41 3.05
C ASN A 190 -2.80 -9.13 3.74
N SER A 191 -1.92 -8.13 3.73
CA SER A 191 -2.09 -6.87 4.46
C SER A 191 -3.25 -6.01 3.97
N THR A 192 -3.87 -6.33 2.84
CA THR A 192 -5.08 -5.62 2.38
C THR A 192 -6.38 -6.30 2.84
N ALA A 193 -6.31 -7.57 3.29
CA ALA A 193 -7.50 -8.29 3.75
C ALA A 193 -8.05 -7.69 5.04
N ASN A 194 -9.37 -7.48 5.05
CA ASN A 194 -10.13 -6.90 6.17
C ASN A 194 -9.71 -5.49 6.59
N GLN A 195 -8.91 -4.79 5.78
CA GLN A 195 -8.56 -3.39 6.03
C GLN A 195 -9.82 -2.52 5.95
N ILE A 196 -10.03 -1.68 6.97
CA ILE A 196 -11.15 -0.71 7.05
C ILE A 196 -10.68 0.65 6.57
N THR A 197 -9.54 1.12 7.09
CA THR A 197 -8.98 2.44 6.80
C THR A 197 -7.49 2.46 7.14
N TYR A 198 -6.79 3.48 6.64
CA TYR A 198 -5.37 3.71 6.87
C TYR A 198 -5.06 5.19 6.69
N ASP A 199 -3.93 5.64 7.26
CA ASP A 199 -3.42 7.00 7.11
C ASP A 199 -1.94 7.06 7.53
N ASP A 200 -1.18 8.01 7.01
CA ASP A 200 0.23 8.28 7.35
C ASP A 200 0.55 9.73 7.72
N ASP A 201 -0.30 10.72 7.42
CA ASP A 201 0.07 12.13 7.61
C ASP A 201 -1.03 13.08 8.14
N ASP A 202 -2.31 12.67 8.22
CA ASP A 202 -3.43 13.53 8.62
C ASP A 202 -3.35 14.01 10.10
N GLY A 203 -2.51 13.37 10.91
CA GLY A 203 -2.21 13.75 12.30
C GLY A 203 -1.29 14.96 12.42
N GLY A 204 -0.64 15.36 11.32
CA GLY A 204 0.40 16.38 11.28
C GLY A 204 1.75 15.86 11.79
N ALA A 205 2.83 16.50 11.34
CA ALA A 205 4.20 16.04 11.62
C ALA A 205 4.43 14.55 11.28
N HIS A 206 3.89 14.11 10.13
CA HIS A 206 4.04 12.74 9.62
C HIS A 206 3.47 11.67 10.56
N GLN A 207 2.36 12.01 11.22
CA GLN A 207 1.65 11.12 12.13
C GLN A 207 0.33 10.69 11.51
N PHE A 208 0.00 9.41 11.61
CA PHE A 208 -1.30 8.92 11.18
C PHE A 208 -2.43 9.49 12.04
N LYS A 209 -3.58 9.72 11.41
CA LYS A 209 -4.85 10.03 12.06
C LYS A 209 -6.01 9.54 11.22
N PHE A 210 -6.88 8.74 11.84
CA PHE A 210 -8.15 8.36 11.23
C PHE A 210 -9.27 8.25 12.25
N THR A 211 -10.50 8.42 11.78
CA THR A 211 -11.72 8.21 12.57
C THR A 211 -12.51 7.04 12.01
N ALA A 212 -12.92 6.12 12.88
CA ALA A 212 -13.74 4.96 12.50
C ALA A 212 -14.91 4.76 13.48
N TYR A 213 -16.04 4.30 12.95
CA TYR A 213 -17.15 3.85 13.77
C TYR A 213 -16.89 2.42 14.26
N LEU A 214 -16.67 2.25 15.57
CA LEU A 214 -16.43 0.94 16.18
C LEU A 214 -17.68 0.43 16.86
N GLN A 215 -17.89 -0.89 16.79
CA GLN A 215 -19.00 -1.59 17.44
C GLN A 215 -18.53 -2.37 18.67
N THR A 216 -19.34 -2.37 19.73
CA THR A 216 -19.11 -3.24 20.90
C THR A 216 -19.13 -4.72 20.51
N LEU A 217 -18.37 -5.55 21.23
CA LEU A 217 -18.25 -7.00 21.01
C LEU A 217 -17.64 -7.38 19.65
N THR A 218 -17.23 -6.40 18.84
CA THR A 218 -16.47 -6.62 17.62
C THR A 218 -14.98 -6.44 17.90
N ARG A 219 -14.19 -7.38 17.38
CA ARG A 219 -12.74 -7.33 17.44
C ARG A 219 -12.22 -6.43 16.31
N TYR A 220 -11.33 -5.49 16.64
CA TYR A 220 -10.57 -4.71 15.66
C TYR A 220 -9.09 -4.84 15.95
N ILE A 221 -8.26 -4.71 14.91
CA ILE A 221 -6.81 -4.68 15.04
C ILE A 221 -6.30 -3.39 14.42
N LEU A 222 -5.61 -2.58 15.22
CA LEU A 222 -4.83 -1.47 14.73
C LEU A 222 -3.39 -1.95 14.51
N VAL A 223 -2.85 -1.71 13.33
CA VAL A 223 -1.44 -1.95 13.02
C VAL A 223 -0.74 -0.59 13.00
N ALA A 224 0.23 -0.41 13.89
CA ALA A 224 1.12 0.74 13.89
C ALA A 224 2.45 0.36 13.25
N THR A 225 2.86 1.12 12.25
CA THR A 225 4.09 0.91 11.48
C THR A 225 4.67 2.26 11.04
N THR A 226 5.62 2.26 10.11
CA THR A 226 6.29 3.47 9.59
C THR A 226 6.09 3.62 8.10
N TYR A 227 6.14 4.87 7.61
CA TYR A 227 6.12 5.16 6.18
C TYR A 227 7.40 4.67 5.48
N HIS A 228 8.56 4.85 6.13
CA HIS A 228 9.82 4.34 5.62
C HIS A 228 10.13 2.95 6.18
N SER A 229 10.53 2.04 5.29
CA SER A 229 11.04 0.70 5.63
C SER A 229 12.23 0.76 6.58
N ASN A 230 12.42 -0.30 7.36
CA ASN A 230 13.49 -0.50 8.34
C ASN A 230 13.57 0.58 9.44
N THR A 231 12.54 1.43 9.57
CA THR A 231 12.48 2.44 10.63
C THR A 231 12.00 1.82 11.93
N ILE A 232 12.69 2.14 13.01
CA ILE A 232 12.39 1.69 14.37
C ILE A 232 12.40 2.88 15.32
N GLY A 233 11.69 2.78 16.43
CA GLY A 233 11.61 3.86 17.39
C GLY A 233 10.37 3.81 18.28
N PRO A 234 10.33 4.64 19.33
CA PRO A 234 9.19 4.73 20.23
C PRO A 234 8.02 5.44 19.56
N PHE A 235 6.81 5.03 19.91
CA PHE A 235 5.59 5.70 19.47
C PHE A 235 4.52 5.64 20.56
N THR A 236 3.57 6.57 20.45
CA THR A 236 2.35 6.61 21.25
C THR A 236 1.14 6.69 20.34
N ILE A 237 0.05 6.04 20.72
CA ILE A 237 -1.26 6.15 20.08
C ILE A 237 -2.23 6.76 21.09
N ILE A 238 -2.94 7.79 20.64
CA ILE A 238 -3.98 8.46 21.39
C ILE A 238 -5.32 8.10 20.73
N ALA A 239 -6.14 7.32 21.42
CA ALA A 239 -7.50 7.01 21.03
C ALA A 239 -8.47 7.97 21.72
N THR A 240 -9.35 8.62 20.98
CA THR A 240 -10.37 9.55 21.50
C THR A 240 -11.75 9.11 21.03
N GLY A 241 -12.72 8.91 21.92
CA GLY A 241 -14.07 8.50 21.52
C GLY A 241 -15.11 8.59 22.63
N VAL A 242 -16.26 7.96 22.41
CA VAL A 242 -17.44 8.02 23.31
C VAL A 242 -17.25 7.25 24.63
N ALA A 243 -16.26 6.35 24.69
CA ALA A 243 -15.87 5.58 25.88
C ALA A 243 -14.36 5.27 25.83
N PRO A 244 -13.73 4.76 26.90
CA PRO A 244 -12.34 4.30 26.83
C PRO A 244 -12.17 3.14 25.83
N VAL A 245 -11.00 3.05 25.20
CA VAL A 245 -10.63 1.93 24.32
C VAL A 245 -9.63 1.04 25.05
N SER A 246 -9.91 -0.26 25.18
CA SER A 246 -8.90 -1.21 25.64
C SER A 246 -7.93 -1.52 24.49
N LEU A 247 -6.65 -1.25 24.72
CA LEU A 247 -5.56 -1.40 23.75
C LEU A 247 -4.58 -2.45 24.28
N SER A 248 -4.44 -3.56 23.57
CA SER A 248 -3.50 -4.63 23.97
C SER A 248 -2.67 -5.11 22.79
N SER A 249 -1.34 -5.12 22.94
CA SER A 249 -0.45 -5.73 21.95
C SER A 249 -0.81 -7.19 21.75
N ILE A 250 -0.81 -7.63 20.50
CA ILE A 250 -0.95 -9.04 20.15
C ILE A 250 0.21 -9.42 19.23
N ASN A 251 0.68 -10.66 19.37
CA ASN A 251 1.49 -11.27 18.33
C ASN A 251 0.53 -11.85 17.31
N VAL A 252 0.58 -11.37 16.08
CA VAL A 252 -0.12 -12.02 14.97
C VAL A 252 0.76 -13.14 14.48
N SER A 253 0.41 -14.37 14.81
CA SER A 253 1.04 -15.53 14.19
C SER A 253 0.77 -15.44 12.69
N SER A 254 1.80 -15.16 11.89
CA SER A 254 1.76 -15.41 10.45
C SER A 254 1.41 -16.89 10.31
N SER A 255 0.19 -17.20 9.90
CA SER A 255 -0.25 -18.59 9.76
C SER A 255 0.54 -19.36 8.69
N SER A 256 1.41 -18.67 7.95
CA SER A 256 2.57 -19.24 7.27
C SER A 256 3.80 -18.38 7.55
N SER A 257 4.82 -18.95 8.21
CA SER A 257 6.18 -18.47 8.04
C SER A 257 6.49 -18.48 6.54
N PHE A 258 6.81 -17.34 5.95
CA PHE A 258 7.30 -17.33 4.56
C PHE A 258 8.49 -18.27 4.46
N VAL A 259 8.35 -19.31 3.66
CA VAL A 259 9.42 -20.28 3.41
C VAL A 259 10.28 -19.72 2.30
N PHE A 260 11.55 -19.50 2.62
CA PHE A 260 12.58 -19.15 1.66
C PHE A 260 13.00 -20.40 0.87
N SER A 261 13.11 -20.28 -0.44
CA SER A 261 13.76 -21.27 -1.29
C SER A 261 14.64 -20.57 -2.31
N GLN A 262 15.78 -21.16 -2.62
CA GLN A 262 16.75 -20.58 -3.54
C GLN A 262 17.26 -21.65 -4.51
N TYR A 263 17.51 -21.21 -5.72
CA TYR A 263 18.20 -21.95 -6.76
C TYR A 263 19.28 -21.05 -7.37
N SER A 264 20.41 -21.61 -7.77
CA SER A 264 21.50 -20.85 -8.39
C SER A 264 22.06 -21.60 -9.58
N SER A 265 22.42 -20.84 -10.63
CA SER A 265 22.94 -21.37 -11.89
C SER A 265 23.73 -20.30 -12.64
N ALA A 266 24.09 -20.58 -13.89
CA ALA A 266 24.74 -19.63 -14.78
C ALA A 266 24.29 -19.81 -16.22
N LEU A 267 24.14 -18.69 -16.92
CA LEU A 267 24.07 -18.64 -18.37
C LEU A 267 25.50 -18.61 -18.91
N ASN A 268 25.79 -19.44 -19.90
CA ASN A 268 27.10 -19.50 -20.55
C ASN A 268 26.94 -19.79 -22.05
N SER A 269 28.04 -19.79 -22.80
CA SER A 269 28.01 -19.98 -24.26
C SER A 269 27.52 -21.37 -24.72
N SER A 270 27.35 -22.33 -23.80
CA SER A 270 26.75 -23.63 -24.07
C SER A 270 25.27 -23.69 -23.68
N SER A 271 24.71 -22.64 -23.08
CA SER A 271 23.28 -22.54 -22.78
C SER A 271 22.48 -22.49 -24.08
N ALA A 272 21.25 -23.00 -24.03
CA ALA A 272 20.33 -22.91 -25.16
C ALA A 272 20.07 -21.43 -25.50
N THR A 273 19.83 -21.15 -26.79
CA THR A 273 19.56 -19.80 -27.28
C THR A 273 18.20 -19.69 -27.95
N TYR A 274 17.59 -18.52 -27.84
CA TYR A 274 16.32 -18.23 -28.51
C TYR A 274 16.28 -16.80 -29.03
N CYS A 275 15.30 -16.54 -29.89
CA CYS A 275 15.03 -15.21 -30.40
C CYS A 275 13.86 -14.58 -29.62
N ARG A 276 14.16 -13.57 -28.80
CA ARG A 276 13.17 -12.95 -27.90
C ARG A 276 12.09 -12.16 -28.64
N THR A 277 12.45 -11.47 -29.72
CA THR A 277 11.52 -10.61 -30.49
C THR A 277 10.78 -11.36 -31.62
N GLY A 278 11.03 -12.66 -31.77
CA GLY A 278 10.47 -13.49 -32.85
C GLY A 278 11.04 -13.21 -34.24
N ASN A 279 11.89 -12.19 -34.41
CA ASN A 279 12.50 -11.84 -35.69
C ASN A 279 13.94 -11.31 -35.48
N CYS A 280 14.85 -12.20 -35.11
CA CYS A 280 16.21 -11.85 -34.77
C CYS A 280 17.11 -11.94 -36.01
N SER A 281 17.99 -10.97 -36.16
CA SER A 281 19.16 -11.13 -37.03
C SER A 281 20.10 -12.19 -36.45
N SER A 282 21.10 -12.64 -37.21
CA SER A 282 22.04 -13.69 -36.78
C SER A 282 22.88 -13.36 -35.52
N SER A 283 22.73 -12.16 -34.94
CA SER A 283 23.50 -11.63 -33.82
C SER A 283 22.67 -11.20 -32.61
N GLU A 284 21.38 -11.56 -32.53
CA GLU A 284 20.48 -11.13 -31.43
C GLU A 284 19.88 -12.33 -30.69
N TYR A 285 20.73 -13.32 -30.39
CA TYR A 285 20.32 -14.50 -29.65
C TYR A 285 20.56 -14.32 -28.15
N TYR A 286 19.63 -14.87 -27.38
CA TYR A 286 19.63 -14.77 -25.93
C TYR A 286 19.84 -16.14 -25.32
N TYR A 287 20.83 -16.27 -24.45
CA TYR A 287 21.00 -17.47 -23.65
C TYR A 287 19.86 -17.58 -22.63
N TYR A 288 19.31 -18.77 -22.44
CA TYR A 288 18.26 -19.00 -21.47
C TYR A 288 18.43 -20.31 -20.70
N SER A 289 17.78 -20.35 -19.54
CA SER A 289 17.64 -21.55 -18.70
C SER A 289 16.16 -21.82 -18.46
N VAL A 290 15.74 -23.09 -18.65
CA VAL A 290 14.37 -23.53 -18.40
C VAL A 290 14.32 -24.25 -17.06
N ILE A 291 13.52 -23.71 -16.15
CA ILE A 291 13.41 -24.17 -14.78
C ILE A 291 11.95 -24.54 -14.54
N LEU A 292 11.69 -25.83 -14.34
CA LEU A 292 10.40 -26.29 -13.84
C LEU A 292 10.29 -25.88 -12.36
N ILE A 293 9.21 -25.19 -12.00
CA ILE A 293 8.95 -24.75 -10.64
C ILE A 293 7.80 -25.58 -10.07
N ASN A 294 8.11 -26.38 -9.05
CA ASN A 294 7.13 -27.18 -8.35
C ASN A 294 6.80 -26.54 -6.99
N PHE A 295 5.51 -26.33 -6.77
CA PHE A 295 4.96 -25.80 -5.54
C PHE A 295 4.17 -26.88 -4.82
N ASN A 296 4.37 -27.00 -3.51
CA ASN A 296 3.66 -27.97 -2.66
C ASN A 296 2.55 -27.33 -1.81
N THR A 297 2.39 -26.00 -1.90
CA THR A 297 1.40 -25.24 -1.13
C THR A 297 0.82 -24.17 -2.03
N SER A 298 -0.51 -24.08 -2.09
CA SER A 298 -1.18 -23.03 -2.88
C SER A 298 -1.13 -21.70 -2.13
N GLY A 299 -1.08 -20.59 -2.85
CA GLY A 299 -1.09 -19.24 -2.26
C GLY A 299 -0.17 -18.27 -2.99
N ASN A 300 0.04 -17.10 -2.41
CA ASN A 300 0.87 -16.06 -3.03
C ASN A 300 2.35 -16.35 -2.86
N TYR A 301 3.08 -16.38 -3.96
CA TYR A 301 4.53 -16.49 -4.02
C TYR A 301 5.13 -15.26 -4.69
N THR A 302 6.28 -14.84 -4.18
CA THR A 302 7.16 -13.90 -4.86
C THR A 302 8.38 -14.66 -5.36
N ILE A 303 8.75 -14.48 -6.63
CA ILE A 303 9.91 -15.10 -7.27
C ILE A 303 10.79 -14.02 -7.86
N ILE A 304 12.09 -14.03 -7.58
CA ILE A 304 13.01 -12.93 -7.87
C ILE A 304 14.29 -13.50 -8.47
N SER A 305 14.89 -12.81 -9.42
CA SER A 305 16.29 -13.04 -9.78
C SER A 305 17.26 -12.20 -8.96
N GLN A 306 18.44 -12.76 -8.73
CA GLN A 306 19.59 -12.05 -8.19
C GLN A 306 20.81 -12.35 -9.02
N SER A 307 21.35 -11.34 -9.69
CA SER A 307 22.50 -11.42 -10.56
C SER A 307 23.21 -10.06 -10.62
N ASN A 308 24.44 -10.07 -11.15
CA ASN A 308 25.10 -8.86 -11.62
C ASN A 308 24.75 -8.56 -13.10
N MET A 309 24.04 -9.46 -13.77
CA MET A 309 23.50 -9.24 -15.10
C MET A 309 22.13 -8.60 -15.00
N ASP A 310 21.77 -7.86 -16.04
CA ASP A 310 20.39 -7.45 -16.29
C ASP A 310 19.56 -8.68 -16.71
N THR A 311 18.72 -9.17 -15.81
CA THR A 311 17.99 -10.45 -16.01
C THR A 311 16.58 -10.21 -16.49
N TYR A 312 16.13 -11.03 -17.43
CA TYR A 312 14.77 -11.04 -17.93
C TYR A 312 14.13 -12.40 -17.57
N GLY A 313 12.89 -12.39 -17.12
CA GLY A 313 12.16 -13.57 -16.70
C GLY A 313 10.88 -13.77 -17.50
N TYR A 314 10.48 -15.02 -17.67
CA TYR A 314 9.16 -15.39 -18.19
C TYR A 314 8.57 -16.53 -17.37
N ILE A 315 7.29 -16.45 -17.09
CA ILE A 315 6.51 -17.51 -16.44
C ILE A 315 5.56 -18.11 -17.45
N TYR A 316 5.60 -19.43 -17.61
CA TYR A 316 4.72 -20.21 -18.47
C TYR A 316 3.90 -21.20 -17.67
N SER A 317 2.70 -21.50 -18.16
CA SER A 317 1.90 -22.64 -17.71
C SER A 317 2.19 -23.85 -18.58
N ASN A 318 2.26 -25.05 -17.99
CA ASN A 318 2.36 -26.35 -18.66
C ASN A 318 3.64 -26.62 -19.48
N SER A 319 3.94 -25.83 -20.51
CA SER A 319 5.06 -26.03 -21.42
C SER A 319 5.62 -24.72 -21.97
N PHE A 320 6.92 -24.70 -22.23
CA PHE A 320 7.64 -23.63 -22.91
C PHE A 320 8.08 -24.07 -24.31
N ASN A 321 7.99 -23.17 -25.29
CA ASN A 321 8.49 -23.37 -26.65
C ASN A 321 9.30 -22.15 -27.11
N ALA A 322 10.61 -22.32 -27.28
CA ALA A 322 11.51 -21.24 -27.69
C ALA A 322 11.23 -20.65 -29.09
N SER A 323 10.46 -21.35 -29.93
CA SER A 323 10.04 -20.86 -31.25
C SER A 323 8.71 -20.09 -31.21
N VAL A 324 7.94 -20.18 -30.13
CA VAL A 324 6.62 -19.56 -29.97
C VAL A 324 6.45 -19.05 -28.55
N LEU A 325 7.13 -17.95 -28.21
CA LEU A 325 7.22 -17.43 -26.84
C LEU A 325 5.88 -16.98 -26.25
N SER A 326 4.92 -16.58 -27.07
CA SER A 326 3.59 -16.21 -26.55
C SER A 326 2.77 -17.42 -26.11
N GLN A 327 3.15 -18.65 -26.50
CA GLN A 327 2.39 -19.85 -26.19
C GLN A 327 2.52 -20.18 -24.71
N ASN A 328 1.39 -20.22 -24.00
CA ASN A 328 1.26 -20.54 -22.58
C ASN A 328 1.98 -19.59 -21.61
N MET A 329 2.52 -18.47 -22.10
CA MET A 329 3.10 -17.44 -21.26
C MET A 329 2.02 -16.81 -20.37
N ILE A 330 2.29 -16.72 -19.08
CA ILE A 330 1.41 -16.12 -18.06
C ILE A 330 1.86 -14.69 -17.78
N SER A 331 3.17 -14.49 -17.60
CA SER A 331 3.76 -13.20 -17.23
C SER A 331 5.21 -13.14 -17.67
N TYR A 332 5.75 -11.93 -17.74
CA TYR A 332 7.16 -11.66 -17.96
C TYR A 332 7.55 -10.35 -17.26
N ASP A 333 8.82 -10.20 -16.92
CA ASP A 333 9.36 -9.04 -16.23
C ASP A 333 10.89 -9.01 -16.37
N ASP A 334 11.51 -7.85 -16.22
CA ASP A 334 12.95 -7.62 -16.39
C ASP A 334 13.60 -6.61 -15.45
N ASP A 335 12.88 -5.60 -14.94
CA ASP A 335 13.49 -4.56 -14.12
C ASP A 335 12.64 -4.06 -12.93
N ASP A 336 11.49 -4.66 -12.65
CA ASP A 336 10.57 -4.20 -11.60
C ASP A 336 11.04 -4.49 -10.14
N HIS A 337 12.24 -5.03 -9.94
CA HIS A 337 12.75 -5.24 -8.57
C HIS A 337 13.07 -3.89 -7.88
N ILE A 338 12.44 -3.67 -6.72
CA ILE A 338 12.34 -2.39 -5.97
C ILE A 338 13.65 -1.63 -5.67
N ASP A 339 14.80 -2.29 -5.85
CA ASP A 339 16.13 -1.71 -5.65
C ASP A 339 16.76 -1.21 -6.97
N ASN A 340 16.00 -1.15 -8.08
CA ASN A 340 16.46 -0.77 -9.42
C ASN A 340 17.72 -1.53 -9.85
N ASN A 341 17.80 -2.82 -9.54
CA ASN A 341 18.97 -3.67 -9.78
C ASN A 341 18.87 -4.50 -11.08
N ASN A 342 17.96 -4.11 -12.00
CA ASN A 342 17.72 -4.78 -13.27
C ASN A 342 17.46 -6.29 -13.12
N GLN A 343 16.66 -6.63 -12.12
CA GLN A 343 16.25 -8.00 -11.84
C GLN A 343 14.75 -8.13 -12.01
N PHE A 344 14.30 -9.29 -12.49
CA PHE A 344 12.88 -9.59 -12.57
C PHE A 344 12.33 -10.02 -11.20
N ILE A 345 11.05 -9.74 -11.02
CA ILE A 345 10.21 -10.11 -9.89
C ILE A 345 8.82 -10.54 -10.39
N PHE A 346 8.35 -11.67 -9.87
CA PHE A 346 6.99 -12.15 -10.11
C PHE A 346 6.24 -12.28 -8.79
N ASN A 347 5.08 -11.64 -8.70
CA ASN A 347 4.12 -11.86 -7.63
C ASN A 347 2.95 -12.68 -8.18
N LEU A 348 2.89 -13.97 -7.84
CA LEU A 348 1.96 -14.93 -8.43
C LEU A 348 1.12 -15.61 -7.36
N PHE A 349 -0.18 -15.74 -7.62
CA PHE A 349 -0.98 -16.73 -6.91
C PHE A 349 -0.75 -18.10 -7.54
N ILE A 350 -0.29 -19.05 -6.74
CA ILE A 350 0.02 -20.40 -7.16
C ILE A 350 -1.12 -21.34 -6.80
N ASP A 351 -1.61 -22.04 -7.82
CA ASP A 351 -2.40 -23.26 -7.70
C ASP A 351 -1.48 -24.49 -7.86
N THR A 352 -1.38 -25.32 -6.82
CA THR A 352 -0.54 -26.53 -6.79
C THR A 352 -0.91 -27.61 -7.80
N ILE A 353 -2.09 -27.53 -8.42
CA ILE A 353 -2.51 -28.48 -9.47
C ILE A 353 -1.85 -28.12 -10.82
N ALA A 354 -1.47 -26.86 -11.01
CA ALA A 354 -0.88 -26.37 -12.24
C ALA A 354 0.64 -26.58 -12.29
N LYS A 355 1.17 -26.71 -13.51
CA LYS A 355 2.62 -26.75 -13.77
C LYS A 355 3.10 -25.37 -14.19
N TYR A 356 4.15 -24.89 -13.57
CA TYR A 356 4.77 -23.60 -13.89
C TYR A 356 6.21 -23.80 -14.35
N ILE A 357 6.60 -23.05 -15.37
CA ILE A 357 7.96 -23.03 -15.91
C ILE A 357 8.45 -21.59 -15.85
N LEU A 358 9.61 -21.38 -15.23
CA LEU A 358 10.35 -20.14 -15.32
C LEU A 358 11.42 -20.27 -16.39
N VAL A 359 11.44 -19.33 -17.32
CA VAL A 359 12.56 -19.14 -18.23
C VAL A 359 13.33 -17.91 -17.76
N ALA A 360 14.57 -18.13 -17.33
CA ALA A 360 15.49 -17.06 -16.94
C ALA A 360 16.46 -16.78 -18.09
N THR A 361 16.61 -15.51 -18.45
CA THR A 361 17.46 -15.01 -19.53
C THR A 361 17.98 -13.60 -19.17
N THR A 362 18.51 -12.87 -20.14
CA THR A 362 19.10 -11.54 -19.95
C THR A 362 18.38 -10.50 -20.80
N TYR A 363 18.44 -9.23 -20.38
CA TYR A 363 17.87 -8.14 -21.16
C TYR A 363 18.64 -7.89 -22.47
N ALA A 364 19.97 -8.00 -22.41
CA ALA A 364 20.88 -7.88 -23.55
C ALA A 364 21.23 -9.24 -24.16
N SER A 365 21.39 -9.31 -25.49
CA SER A 365 21.81 -10.52 -26.19
C SER A 365 23.25 -10.90 -25.85
N ASP A 366 23.60 -12.17 -26.09
CA ASP A 366 24.94 -12.73 -25.87
C ASP A 366 25.54 -12.55 -24.46
N THR A 367 24.72 -12.19 -23.48
CA THR A 367 25.14 -11.93 -22.10
C THR A 367 25.18 -13.24 -21.31
N VAL A 368 26.28 -13.45 -20.56
CA VAL A 368 26.53 -14.65 -19.77
C VAL A 368 26.92 -14.27 -18.34
N GLY A 369 26.66 -15.15 -17.39
CA GLY A 369 26.94 -14.88 -15.98
C GLY A 369 26.12 -15.74 -15.04
N ALA A 370 26.48 -15.66 -13.76
CA ALA A 370 25.79 -16.38 -12.69
C ALA A 370 24.50 -15.65 -12.28
N PHE A 371 23.48 -16.41 -11.92
CA PHE A 371 22.23 -15.89 -11.37
C PHE A 371 21.70 -16.81 -10.27
N SER A 372 20.92 -16.25 -9.37
CA SER A 372 20.11 -17.00 -8.42
C SER A 372 18.64 -16.65 -8.61
N ILE A 373 17.76 -17.62 -8.40
CA ILE A 373 16.33 -17.44 -8.29
C ILE A 373 15.97 -17.66 -6.83
N ILE A 374 15.28 -16.70 -6.24
CA ILE A 374 14.78 -16.75 -4.88
C ILE A 374 13.27 -16.76 -4.92
N SER A 375 12.66 -17.57 -4.07
CA SER A 375 11.22 -17.52 -3.84
C SER A 375 10.87 -17.40 -2.37
N TYR A 376 9.85 -16.59 -2.10
CA TYR A 376 9.19 -16.44 -0.80
C TYR A 376 7.72 -16.82 -0.97
N GLY A 377 7.19 -17.65 -0.08
CA GLY A 377 5.77 -17.99 -0.11
C GLY A 377 5.31 -18.88 1.05
N PRO A 378 4.07 -19.37 1.01
CA PRO A 378 3.47 -20.15 2.09
C PRO A 378 4.09 -21.54 2.32
N GLY A 379 4.90 -22.04 1.39
CA GLY A 379 5.56 -23.35 1.47
C GLY A 379 6.81 -23.43 0.61
N PRO A 380 7.65 -24.48 0.75
CA PRO A 380 8.89 -24.62 0.00
C PRO A 380 8.65 -24.76 -1.50
N VAL A 381 9.58 -24.24 -2.29
CA VAL A 381 9.58 -24.33 -3.76
C VAL A 381 10.73 -25.22 -4.22
N GLN A 382 10.44 -26.13 -5.14
CA GLN A 382 11.45 -26.97 -5.77
C GLN A 382 11.71 -26.48 -7.20
N PHE A 383 12.96 -26.15 -7.48
CA PHE A 383 13.43 -25.76 -8.81
C PHE A 383 14.12 -26.96 -9.47
N ILE A 384 13.65 -27.34 -10.65
CA ILE A 384 14.18 -28.49 -11.41
C ILE A 384 14.62 -28.00 -12.79
N ILE A 385 15.89 -28.20 -13.12
CA ILE A 385 16.44 -27.83 -14.43
C ILE A 385 15.89 -28.80 -15.48
N GLN A 386 15.37 -28.25 -16.57
CA GLN A 386 15.15 -29.02 -17.79
C GLN A 386 16.39 -28.85 -18.68
N GLN A 387 17.09 -29.96 -18.92
CA GLN A 387 18.22 -30.01 -19.86
C GLN A 387 17.74 -30.09 -21.30
#